data_AF-A0A3B8WQB0-F1
#
_entry.id   AF-A0A3B8WQB0-F1
#
_cell.length_a   1.000
_cell.length_b   1.000
_cell.length_c   1.000
_cell.angle_alpha   90.00
_cell.angle_beta   90.00
_cell.angle_gamma   90.00
#
_symmetry.space_group_name_H-M   'P 1'
#
loop_
_entity.id
_entity.type
_entity.pdbx_description
1 polymer ?
#
loop_
_entity_poly.entity_id
_entity_poly.type
_entity_poly.pdbx_seq_one_letter_code
_entity_poly.pdbx_strand_id
1 'polypeptide(L)'
;MKNFNFRNPTRILFGKGTIADIKDHVPADARVLVLYGGGSAERTGVLAQVRDALSAHTFYEFGGIEPNPRYATALKAVETIREKDV
;
A
#
# COMPACT_ATOMS: atom_id res chain seq x y z
N MET A 1 -33.67 19.38 -3.77
CA MET A 1 -32.61 18.36 -3.56
C MET A 1 -33.25 16.99 -3.74
N LYS A 2 -32.56 16.00 -4.34
CA LYS A 2 -33.11 14.64 -4.55
C LYS A 2 -32.67 13.71 -3.43
N ASN A 3 -33.44 12.65 -3.20
CA ASN A 3 -33.07 11.60 -2.26
C ASN A 3 -31.78 10.90 -2.71
N PHE A 4 -30.88 10.63 -1.77
CA PHE A 4 -29.66 9.85 -2.02
C PHE A 4 -29.36 8.91 -0.84
N ASN A 5 -28.61 7.86 -1.12
CA ASN A 5 -27.99 6.99 -0.13
C ASN A 5 -26.46 7.06 -0.33
N PHE A 6 -25.72 7.36 0.73
CA PHE A 6 -24.29 7.62 0.67
C PHE A 6 -23.55 6.73 1.67
N ARG A 7 -22.48 6.07 1.21
CA ARG A 7 -21.59 5.27 2.05
C ARG A 7 -20.14 5.54 1.68
N ASN A 8 -19.35 5.95 2.66
CA ASN A 8 -17.89 6.03 2.57
C ASN A 8 -17.29 5.30 3.77
N PRO A 9 -16.95 4.01 3.64
CA PRO A 9 -16.50 3.19 4.77
C PRO A 9 -15.01 3.33 5.08
N THR A 10 -14.24 4.01 4.22
CA THR A 10 -12.79 4.14 4.36
C THR A 10 -12.44 4.96 5.60
N ARG A 11 -11.63 4.38 6.49
CA ARG A 11 -11.06 5.11 7.62
C ARG A 11 -9.97 6.06 7.12
N ILE A 12 -10.02 7.31 7.57
CA ILE A 12 -9.01 8.32 7.25
C ILE A 12 -8.12 8.51 8.48
N LEU A 13 -6.82 8.25 8.33
CA LEU A 13 -5.79 8.63 9.30
C LEU A 13 -5.13 9.90 8.78
N PHE A 14 -5.32 11.01 9.48
CA PHE A 14 -4.87 12.32 9.02
C PHE A 14 -4.01 13.03 10.05
N GLY A 15 -2.85 13.51 9.63
CA GLY A 15 -1.93 14.27 10.49
C GLY A 15 -0.47 14.05 10.11
N LYS A 16 0.41 14.83 10.72
CA LYS A 16 1.86 14.62 10.59
C LYS A 16 2.25 13.35 11.36
N GLY A 17 2.97 12.44 10.71
CA GLY A 17 3.53 11.23 11.35
C GLY A 17 2.58 10.02 11.38
N THR A 18 1.38 10.12 10.80
CA THR A 18 0.38 9.03 10.83
C THR A 18 0.73 7.80 9.99
N ILE A 19 1.84 7.82 9.25
CA ILE A 19 2.35 6.62 8.55
C ILE A 19 2.71 5.53 9.55
N ALA A 20 3.18 5.89 10.75
CA ALA A 20 3.51 4.92 11.80
C ALA A 20 2.30 4.10 12.28
N ASP A 21 1.08 4.62 12.11
CA ASP A 21 -0.16 4.01 12.57
C ASP A 21 -0.62 2.86 11.64
N ILE A 22 0.02 2.69 10.48
CA ILE A 22 -0.32 1.60 9.53
C ILE A 22 -0.30 0.22 10.22
N LYS A 23 0.67 0.01 11.12
CA LYS A 23 0.84 -1.25 11.87
C LYS A 23 -0.38 -1.64 12.71
N ASP A 24 -1.18 -0.68 13.14
CA ASP A 24 -2.37 -0.91 13.98
C ASP A 24 -3.63 -1.18 13.13
N HIS A 25 -3.49 -1.13 11.80
CA HIS A 25 -4.58 -1.27 10.83
C HIS A 25 -4.34 -2.38 9.80
N VAL A 26 -3.19 -3.04 9.88
CA VAL A 26 -2.88 -4.27 9.16
C VAL A 26 -2.90 -5.41 10.19
N PRO A 27 -3.55 -6.56 9.91
CA PRO A 27 -3.48 -7.71 10.80
C PRO A 27 -2.03 -8.12 11.05
N ALA A 28 -1.68 -8.41 12.31
CA ALA A 28 -0.30 -8.68 12.70
C ALA A 28 0.33 -9.90 11.99
N ASP A 29 -0.50 -10.85 11.56
CA ASP A 29 -0.12 -12.05 10.82
C ASP A 29 -0.23 -11.91 9.30
N ALA A 30 -0.65 -10.73 8.80
CA ALA A 30 -0.78 -10.49 7.38
C ALA A 30 0.58 -10.52 6.69
N ARG A 31 0.62 -11.19 5.54
CA ARG A 31 1.64 -10.98 4.53
C ARG A 31 1.22 -9.75 3.74
N VAL A 32 2.15 -8.82 3.48
CA VAL A 32 1.82 -7.52 2.87
C VAL A 32 2.62 -7.32 1.58
N LEU A 33 1.95 -6.88 0.51
CA LEU A 33 2.62 -6.45 -0.72
C LEU A 33 2.51 -4.93 -0.85
N VAL A 34 3.64 -4.23 -0.72
CA VAL A 34 3.72 -2.79 -0.88
C VAL A 34 3.93 -2.45 -2.36
N LEU A 35 2.94 -1.81 -2.96
CA LEU A 35 2.93 -1.40 -4.36
C LEU A 35 3.31 0.08 -4.51
N TYR A 36 4.25 0.41 -5.40
CA TYR A 36 4.63 1.80 -5.66
C TYR A 36 5.11 2.08 -7.09
N GLY A 37 5.16 3.37 -7.45
CA GLY A 37 5.50 3.84 -8.79
C GLY A 37 7.00 4.07 -9.04
N GLY A 38 7.33 5.12 -9.80
CA GLY A 38 8.68 5.44 -10.28
C GLY A 38 9.70 5.97 -9.24
N GLY A 39 9.55 5.64 -7.97
CA GLY A 39 10.58 5.88 -6.94
C GLY A 39 10.58 7.26 -6.27
N SER A 40 9.55 8.10 -6.48
CA SER A 40 9.43 9.35 -5.71
C SER A 40 9.32 9.08 -4.21
N ALA A 41 8.52 8.08 -3.81
CA ALA A 41 8.35 7.68 -2.41
C ALA A 41 9.65 7.19 -1.75
N GLU A 42 10.56 6.59 -2.53
CA GLU A 42 11.91 6.23 -2.06
C GLU A 42 12.72 7.51 -1.78
N ARG A 43 12.81 8.42 -2.76
CA ARG A 43 13.60 9.66 -2.63
C ARG A 43 13.14 10.58 -1.50
N THR A 44 11.85 10.60 -1.20
CA THR A 44 11.29 11.44 -0.14
C THR A 44 11.32 10.77 1.24
N GLY A 45 11.82 9.53 1.34
CA GLY A 45 11.84 8.77 2.60
C GLY A 45 10.47 8.26 3.05
N VAL A 46 9.42 8.43 2.24
CA VAL A 46 8.08 7.92 2.54
C VAL A 46 8.09 6.40 2.57
N LEU A 47 8.76 5.77 1.59
CA LEU A 47 8.84 4.31 1.55
C LEU A 47 9.65 3.75 2.73
N ALA A 48 10.69 4.47 3.18
CA ALA A 48 11.41 4.13 4.41
C ALA A 48 10.49 4.14 5.64
N GLN A 49 9.65 5.18 5.80
CA GLN A 49 8.69 5.23 6.92
C GLN A 49 7.67 4.08 6.87
N VAL A 50 7.25 3.65 5.67
CA VAL A 50 6.35 2.49 5.50
C VAL A 50 7.05 1.19 5.89
N ARG A 51 8.30 0.99 5.47
CA ARG A 51 9.11 -0.18 5.86
C ARG A 51 9.29 -0.25 7.37
N ASP A 52 9.57 0.88 8.01
CA ASP A 52 9.72 0.96 9.47
C ASP A 52 8.40 0.61 10.18
N ALA A 53 7.27 1.17 9.71
CA ALA A 53 5.95 0.88 10.27
C ALA A 53 5.57 -0.61 10.11
N LEU A 54 5.93 -1.23 8.99
CA LEU A 54 5.66 -2.64 8.69
C LEU A 54 6.75 -3.59 9.16
N SER A 55 7.77 -3.15 9.90
CA SER A 55 8.95 -3.96 10.28
C SER A 55 8.64 -5.27 11.02
N ALA A 56 7.50 -5.35 11.71
CA ALA A 56 7.03 -6.56 12.39
C ALA A 56 6.22 -7.52 11.48
N HIS A 57 5.89 -7.12 10.26
CA HIS A 57 5.12 -7.91 9.30
C HIS A 57 6.05 -8.61 8.31
N THR A 58 5.57 -9.71 7.73
CA THR A 58 6.18 -10.24 6.51
C THR A 58 5.71 -9.39 5.35
N PHE A 59 6.61 -8.63 4.73
CA PHE A 59 6.23 -7.81 3.57
C PHE A 59 7.17 -7.98 2.38
N TYR A 60 6.61 -7.72 1.21
CA TYR A 60 7.27 -7.72 -0.09
C TYR A 60 6.99 -6.39 -0.79
N GLU A 61 7.79 -6.10 -1.80
CA GLU A 61 7.73 -4.83 -2.54
C GLU A 61 7.60 -5.09 -4.03
N PHE A 62 6.72 -4.34 -4.69
CA PHE A 62 6.61 -4.29 -6.15
C PHE A 62 6.56 -2.84 -6.61
N GLY A 63 7.67 -2.40 -7.20
CA GLY A 63 7.87 -1.03 -7.69
C GLY A 63 7.71 -0.90 -9.20
N GLY A 64 7.80 0.33 -9.68
CA GLY A 64 7.83 0.62 -11.12
C GLY A 64 6.47 0.73 -11.80
N ILE A 65 5.39 0.87 -11.03
CA ILE A 65 4.05 1.15 -11.58
C ILE A 65 4.08 2.51 -12.30
N GLU A 66 3.73 2.50 -13.58
CA GLU A 66 3.78 3.69 -14.43
C GLU A 66 2.65 4.69 -14.08
N PRO A 67 2.82 5.99 -14.36
CA PRO A 67 1.78 7.01 -14.10
C PRO A 67 0.42 6.70 -14.73
N ASN A 68 0.43 6.00 -15.86
CA ASN A 68 -0.75 5.41 -16.50
C ASN A 68 -0.61 3.88 -16.38
N PRO A 69 -1.11 3.27 -15.28
CA PRO A 69 -0.87 1.86 -15.01
C PRO A 69 -1.35 0.96 -16.15
N ARG A 70 -0.50 0.05 -16.59
CA ARG A 70 -0.81 -0.88 -17.68
C ARG A 70 -1.24 -2.23 -17.14
N TYR A 71 -2.17 -2.88 -17.84
CA TYR A 71 -2.63 -4.23 -17.52
C TYR A 71 -1.46 -5.23 -17.40
N ALA A 72 -0.49 -5.16 -18.31
CA ALA A 72 0.69 -6.03 -18.26
C ALA A 72 1.52 -5.86 -16.98
N THR A 73 1.61 -4.65 -16.43
CA THR A 73 2.32 -4.40 -15.16
C THR A 73 1.53 -4.96 -13.98
N ALA A 74 0.20 -4.84 -13.99
CA ALA A 74 -0.65 -5.45 -12.97
C ALA A 74 -0.53 -6.98 -12.94
N LEU A 75 -0.41 -7.63 -14.11
CA LEU A 75 -0.22 -9.09 -14.17
C LEU A 75 1.09 -9.54 -13.49
N LYS A 76 2.17 -8.78 -13.63
CA LYS A 76 3.44 -9.07 -12.91
C LYS A 76 3.28 -8.97 -11.40
N ALA A 77 2.48 -8.01 -10.91
CA ALA A 77 2.16 -7.93 -9.49
C ALA A 77 1.33 -9.14 -9.04
N VAL A 78 0.36 -9.60 -9.86
CA VAL A 78 -0.43 -10.81 -9.59
C VAL A 78 0.44 -12.07 -9.54
N GLU A 79 1.46 -12.17 -10.38
CA GLU A 79 2.46 -13.25 -10.31
C GLU A 79 3.20 -13.21 -8.96
N THR A 80 3.64 -12.02 -8.54
CA THR A 80 4.29 -11.84 -7.23
C THR A 80 3.37 -12.22 -6.07
N ILE A 81 2.09 -11.84 -6.13
CA ILE A 81 1.04 -12.22 -5.16
C ILE A 81 0.97 -13.73 -5.00
N ARG A 82 0.91 -14.47 -6.12
CA ARG A 82 0.84 -15.93 -6.11
C ARG A 82 2.12 -16.58 -5.61
N GLU A 83 3.27 -16.11 -6.06
CA GLU A 83 4.57 -16.67 -5.67
C GLU A 83 4.90 -16.45 -4.20
N LYS A 84 4.47 -15.31 -3.65
CA LYS A 84 4.75 -14.91 -2.28
C LYS A 84 3.60 -15.20 -1.33
N ASP A 85 2.50 -15.79 -1.81
CA ASP A 85 1.31 -16.07 -1.01
C ASP A 85 0.91 -14.84 -0.17
N VAL A 86 0.69 -13.71 -0.85
CA VAL A 86 0.43 -12.40 -0.26
C VAL A 86 -0.86 -11.79 -0.80
#